data_AF-A0A924BXY4-F1
#
_entry.id   AF-A0A924BXY4-F1
#
_cell.length_a   1.000
_cell.length_b   1.000
_cell.length_c   1.000
_cell.angle_alpha   90.00
_cell.angle_beta   90.00
_cell.angle_gamma   90.00
#
_symmetry.space_group_name_H-M   'P 1'
#
loop_
_entity.id
_entity.type
_entity.pdbx_description
1 polymer ?
#
loop_
_entity_poly.entity_id
_entity_poly.type
_entity_poly.pdbx_seq_one_letter_code
_entity_poly.pdbx_strand_id
1 'polypeptide(L)'
;MEIYNYIKSLHLIFVITWFAGLFYIVRLFVYQIEANDKPSPEREILKNQYKIMTYRLWYIITWPSAVLSIIFATWLLILMPAWLQMPWMHVKLGFVALLIAYQ
;
A
#
# COMPACT_ATOMS: atom_id res chain seq x y z
N MET A 1 -5.24 27.60 4.38
CA MET A 1 -3.98 27.04 3.84
C MET A 1 -3.40 25.97 4.76
N GLU A 2 -3.36 26.19 6.07
CA GLU A 2 -2.85 25.20 7.04
C GLU A 2 -3.49 23.81 6.91
N ILE A 3 -4.82 23.70 6.99
CA ILE A 3 -5.55 22.42 6.92
C ILE A 3 -5.23 21.64 5.64
N TYR A 4 -5.13 22.33 4.50
CA TYR A 4 -4.77 21.71 3.23
C TYR A 4 -3.37 21.08 3.28
N ASN A 5 -2.38 21.79 3.84
CA ASN A 5 -1.03 21.26 3.99
C ASN A 5 -0.97 20.07 4.96
N TYR A 6 -1.73 20.09 6.06
CA TYR A 6 -1.83 18.95 6.97
C TYR A 6 -2.42 17.72 6.27
N ILE A 7 -3.53 17.87 5.56
CA ILE A 7 -4.17 16.76 4.84
C ILE A 7 -3.24 16.25 3.73
N LYS A 8 -2.55 17.14 3.02
CA LYS A 8 -1.58 16.77 1.99
C LYS A 8 -0.42 15.96 2.56
N SER A 9 0.10 16.37 3.72
CA SER A 9 1.16 15.64 4.43
C SER A 9 0.67 14.27 4.89
N LEU A 10 -0.53 14.17 5.48
CA LEU A 10 -1.12 12.89 5.87
C LEU A 10 -1.30 11.96 4.67
N HIS A 11 -1.89 12.46 3.58
CA HIS A 11 -2.00 11.69 2.34
C HIS A 11 -0.65 11.14 1.89
N LEU A 12 0.39 11.98 1.86
CA LEU A 12 1.73 11.56 1.44
C LEU A 12 2.32 10.48 2.36
N ILE A 13 2.17 10.62 3.68
CA ILE A 13 2.62 9.60 4.64
C ILE A 13 1.95 8.26 4.35
N PHE A 14 0.62 8.24 4.19
CA PHE A 14 -0.10 7.00 3.91
C PHE A 14 0.21 6.41 2.53
N VAL A 15 0.46 7.25 1.51
CA VAL A 15 1.00 6.77 0.22
C VAL A 15 2.33 6.06 0.44
N ILE A 16 3.28 6.68 1.15
CA ILE A 16 4.60 6.07 1.38
C ILE A 16 4.48 4.75 2.15
N THR A 17 3.64 4.71 3.21
CA THR A 17 3.40 3.48 3.97
C THR A 17 2.77 2.37 3.12
N TRP A 18 1.81 2.73 2.25
CA TRP A 18 1.16 1.79 1.35
C TRP A 18 2.14 1.20 0.36
N PHE A 19 2.94 2.04 -0.32
CA PHE A 19 3.96 1.59 -1.25
C PHE A 19 5.07 0.77 -0.56
N ALA A 20 5.48 1.14 0.65
CA ALA A 20 6.44 0.35 1.42
C ALA A 20 5.95 -1.08 1.68
N GLY A 21 4.66 -1.25 2.00
CA GLY A 21 4.03 -2.57 2.14
C GLY A 21 4.03 -3.38 0.84
N LEU A 22 3.66 -2.74 -0.28
CA LEU A 22 3.64 -3.35 -1.61
C LEU A 22 5.03 -3.79 -2.10
N PHE A 23 6.09 -3.04 -1.80
CA PHE A 23 7.45 -3.47 -2.14
C PHE A 23 7.96 -4.57 -1.21
N TYR A 24 7.59 -4.53 0.08
CA TYR A 24 8.05 -5.51 1.06
C TYR A 24 7.41 -6.89 0.89
N ILE A 25 6.16 -6.97 0.39
CA ILE A 25 5.51 -8.26 0.15
C ILE A 25 6.21 -9.10 -0.92
N VAL A 26 6.74 -8.48 -1.98
CA VAL A 26 7.51 -9.18 -3.02
C VAL A 26 8.70 -9.91 -2.42
N ARG A 27 9.41 -9.25 -1.50
CA ARG A 27 10.55 -9.84 -0.78
C ARG A 27 10.12 -11.02 0.10
N LEU A 28 8.98 -10.92 0.78
CA LEU A 28 8.43 -12.04 1.56
C LEU A 28 8.09 -13.24 0.69
N PHE A 29 7.58 -13.03 -0.54
CA PHE A 29 7.32 -14.13 -1.47
C PHE A 29 8.60 -14.87 -1.90
N VAL A 30 9.69 -14.15 -2.14
CA VAL A 30 10.99 -14.77 -2.44
C VAL A 30 11.46 -15.63 -1.25
N TYR A 31 11.39 -15.11 -0.03
CA TYR A 31 11.75 -15.87 1.18
C TYR A 31 10.87 -17.09 1.43
N GLN A 32 9.60 -17.03 1.01
CA GLN A 32 8.71 -18.18 1.12
C GLN A 32 9.08 -19.28 0.12
N ILE A 33 9.56 -18.93 -1.09
CA ILE A 33 10.07 -19.90 -2.06
C ILE A 33 11.38 -20.52 -1.54
N GLU A 34 12.34 -19.71 -1.12
CA GLU A 34 13.62 -20.18 -0.55
C GLU A 34 13.41 -21.10 0.67
N ALA A 35 12.41 -20.81 1.51
CA ALA A 35 12.09 -21.66 2.65
C ALA A 35 11.47 -23.01 2.26
N ASN A 36 10.78 -23.11 1.12
CA ASN A 36 10.19 -24.37 0.66
C ASN A 36 11.26 -25.38 0.21
N ASP A 37 12.42 -24.91 -0.26
CA ASP A 37 13.54 -25.73 -0.73
C ASP A 37 14.38 -26.31 0.43
N LYS A 38 14.12 -25.90 1.67
CA LYS A 38 14.82 -26.42 2.85
C LYS A 38 14.29 -27.78 3.31
N PRO A 39 15.15 -28.64 3.90
CA PRO A 39 14.71 -29.89 4.52
C PRO A 39 13.82 -29.65 5.76
N SER A 40 13.02 -30.65 6.09
CA SER A 40 12.24 -30.68 7.35
C SER A 40 13.20 -30.79 8.55
N PRO A 41 12.98 -30.08 9.67
CA PRO A 41 11.78 -29.33 10.08
C PRO A 41 11.84 -27.81 9.85
N GLU A 42 12.97 -27.26 9.40
CA GLU A 42 13.16 -25.81 9.21
C GLU A 42 12.12 -25.21 8.25
N ARG A 43 11.77 -25.95 7.19
CA ARG A 43 10.74 -25.56 6.23
C ARG A 43 9.41 -25.22 6.89
N GLU A 44 8.93 -26.04 7.83
CA GLU A 44 7.61 -25.86 8.43
C GLU A 44 7.58 -24.65 9.37
N ILE A 45 8.65 -24.45 10.13
CA ILE A 45 8.81 -23.32 11.05
C ILE A 45 8.84 -22.01 10.25
N LEU A 46 9.70 -21.93 9.22
CA LEU A 46 9.86 -20.73 8.40
C LEU A 46 8.59 -20.41 7.61
N LYS A 47 7.92 -21.41 7.05
CA LYS A 47 6.67 -21.22 6.31
C LYS A 47 5.56 -20.66 7.20
N ASN A 48 5.42 -21.17 8.43
CA ASN A 48 4.46 -20.63 9.39
C ASN A 48 4.79 -19.19 9.79
N GLN A 49 6.07 -18.88 10.00
CA GLN A 49 6.51 -17.53 10.34
C GLN A 49 6.25 -16.54 9.19
N TYR A 50 6.65 -16.86 7.96
CA TYR A 50 6.44 -15.99 6.81
C TYR A 50 4.96 -15.79 6.47
N LYS A 51 4.11 -16.80 6.69
CA LYS A 51 2.66 -16.66 6.55
C LYS A 51 2.10 -15.62 7.53
N ILE A 52 2.52 -15.65 8.80
CA ILE A 52 2.10 -14.66 9.80
C ILE A 52 2.63 -13.27 9.45
N MET A 53 3.89 -13.16 9.02
CA MET A 53 4.49 -11.88 8.62
C MET A 53 3.76 -11.26 7.43
N THR A 54 3.45 -12.07 6.41
CA THR A 54 2.72 -11.62 5.22
C THR A 54 1.30 -11.18 5.58
N TYR A 55 0.61 -11.95 6.42
CA TYR A 55 -0.74 -11.59 6.89
C TYR A 55 -0.75 -10.26 7.64
N ARG A 56 0.17 -10.07 8.60
CA ARG A 56 0.28 -8.84 9.38
C ARG A 56 0.63 -7.66 8.49
N LEU A 57 1.61 -7.80 7.60
CA LEU A 57 1.97 -6.75 6.65
C LEU A 57 0.78 -6.33 5.79
N TRP A 58 0.03 -7.29 5.26
CA TRP A 58 -1.06 -7.00 4.35
C TRP A 58 -2.24 -6.34 5.06
N TYR A 59 -2.77 -7.00 6.09
CA TYR A 59 -4.03 -6.57 6.72
C TYR A 59 -3.86 -5.48 7.78
N ILE A 60 -2.69 -5.35 8.40
CA ILE A 60 -2.46 -4.35 9.45
C ILE A 60 -1.79 -3.09 8.89
N ILE A 61 -0.92 -3.23 7.88
CA ILE A 61 -0.14 -2.08 7.37
C ILE A 61 -0.65 -1.66 5.99
N THR A 62 -0.61 -2.56 5.00
CA THR A 62 -0.81 -2.21 3.60
C THR A 62 -2.26 -1.82 3.30
N TRP A 63 -3.23 -2.64 3.73
CA TRP A 63 -4.64 -2.40 3.47
C TRP A 63 -5.18 -1.14 4.19
N PRO A 64 -4.91 -0.93 5.50
CA PRO A 64 -5.38 0.28 6.18
C PRO A 64 -4.73 1.56 5.64
N SER A 65 -3.45 1.52 5.28
CA SER A 65 -2.78 2.68 4.67
C SER A 65 -3.31 2.99 3.28
N ALA A 66 -3.65 2.00 2.46
CA ALA A 66 -4.31 2.20 1.17
C ALA A 66 -5.65 2.92 1.34
N VAL A 67 -6.51 2.42 2.23
CA VAL A 67 -7.82 3.02 2.52
C VAL A 67 -7.67 4.47 3.01
N LEU A 68 -6.79 4.71 3.97
CA LEU A 68 -6.55 6.06 4.49
C LEU A 68 -6.00 7.00 3.39
N SER A 69 -5.07 6.52 2.57
CA SER A 69 -4.52 7.29 1.45
C SER A 69 -5.62 7.75 0.48
N ILE A 70 -6.57 6.87 0.13
CA ILE A 70 -7.70 7.18 -0.75
C ILE A 70 -8.66 8.17 -0.09
N ILE A 71 -8.93 8.02 1.21
CA ILE A 71 -9.78 8.96 1.96
C ILE A 71 -9.17 10.37 1.91
N PHE A 72 -7.87 10.51 2.23
CA PHE A 72 -7.21 11.81 2.19
C PHE A 72 -7.08 12.35 0.75
N ALA A 73 -6.88 11.50 -0.25
CA ALA A 73 -6.88 11.90 -1.66
C ALA A 73 -8.24 12.51 -2.07
N THR A 74 -9.32 11.83 -1.70
CA THR A 74 -10.69 12.29 -1.97
C THR A 74 -10.98 13.60 -1.23
N TRP A 75 -10.53 13.72 0.02
CA TRP A 75 -10.65 14.98 0.77
C TRP A 75 -9.91 16.13 0.08
N LEU A 76 -8.68 15.91 -0.41
CA LEU A 76 -7.94 16.93 -1.16
C LEU A 76 -8.65 17.36 -2.44
N LEU A 77 -9.29 16.43 -3.15
CA LEU A 77 -10.06 16.76 -4.35
C LEU A 77 -11.32 17.59 -4.04
N ILE A 78 -11.96 17.36 -2.89
CA ILE A 78 -13.10 18.18 -2.45
C ILE A 78 -12.63 19.60 -2.09
N LEU A 79 -11.45 19.75 -1.48
CA LEU A 79 -10.87 21.06 -1.14
C LEU A 79 -10.37 21.82 -2.37
N MET A 80 -9.89 21.12 -3.40
CA MET A 80 -9.37 21.70 -4.63
C MET A 80 -9.99 21.04 -5.87
N PRO A 81 -11.27 21.32 -6.18
CA PRO A 81 -11.97 20.70 -7.31
C PRO A 81 -11.37 21.10 -8.67
N ALA A 82 -10.64 22.23 -8.73
CA ALA A 82 -9.93 22.67 -9.93
C ALA A 82 -8.92 21.63 -10.46
N TRP A 83 -8.43 20.72 -9.62
CA TRP A 83 -7.53 19.66 -10.05
C TRP A 83 -8.19 18.65 -10.99
N LEU A 84 -9.50 18.43 -10.88
CA LEU A 84 -10.23 17.53 -11.80
C LEU A 84 -10.31 18.07 -13.22
N GLN A 85 -10.02 19.35 -13.45
CA GLN A 85 -9.95 19.94 -14.80
C GLN A 85 -8.57 19.73 -15.44
N MET A 86 -7.59 19.23 -14.69
CA MET A 86 -6.22 19.05 -15.18
C MET A 86 -6.04 17.63 -15.75
N PRO A 87 -5.55 17.48 -17.00
CA PRO A 87 -5.39 16.16 -17.64
C PRO A 87 -4.54 15.16 -16.84
N TRP A 88 -3.48 15.62 -16.17
CA TRP A 88 -2.61 14.77 -15.37
C TRP A 88 -3.31 14.15 -14.16
N MET A 89 -4.37 14.77 -13.63
CA MET A 89 -5.13 14.24 -12.51
C MET A 89 -5.95 13.02 -12.92
N HIS A 90 -6.56 13.04 -14.11
CA HIS A 90 -7.27 11.88 -14.65
C HIS A 90 -6.34 10.68 -14.84
N VAL A 91 -5.13 10.91 -15.39
CA VAL A 91 -4.12 9.88 -15.56
C VAL A 91 -3.70 9.30 -14.19
N LYS A 92 -3.45 10.18 -13.21
CA LYS A 92 -3.11 9.76 -11.85
C LYS A 92 -4.19 8.90 -11.21
N LEU A 93 -5.46 9.32 -11.30
CA LEU A 93 -6.59 8.56 -10.76
C LEU A 93 -6.75 7.21 -11.46
N GLY A 94 -6.51 7.15 -12.78
CA GLY A 94 -6.47 5.89 -13.53
C GLY A 94 -5.43 4.91 -12.99
N PHE A 95 -4.20 5.36 -12.75
CA PHE A 95 -3.17 4.51 -12.15
C PHE A 95 -3.50 4.04 -10.73
N VAL A 96 -4.09 4.91 -9.91
CA VAL A 96 -4.54 4.53 -8.56
C VAL A 96 -5.64 3.47 -8.62
N ALA A 97 -6.62 3.61 -9.53
CA ALA A 97 -7.68 2.63 -9.72
C ALA A 97 -7.13 1.27 -10.19
N LEU A 98 -6.17 1.28 -11.13
CA LEU A 98 -5.48 0.07 -11.58
C LEU A 98 -4.69 -0.60 -10.45
N LEU A 99 -4.02 0.18 -9.61
CA LEU A 99 -3.27 -0.34 -8.46
C LEU A 99 -4.20 -1.02 -7.45
N ILE A 100 -5.36 -0.42 -7.18
CA ILE A 100 -6.38 -1.01 -6.29
C ILE A 100 -6.95 -2.30 -6.90
N ALA A 101 -7.17 -2.35 -8.21
CA ALA A 101 -7.67 -3.54 -8.88
C ALA A 101 -6.64 -4.69 -8.93
N TYR A 102 -5.35 -4.35 -8.97
CA TYR A 102 -4.26 -5.33 -8.92
C TYR A 102 -4.05 -5.93 -7.52
N GLN A 103 -4.35 -5.14 -6.49
CA GLN A 103 -4.11 -5.46 -5.08
C GLN A 103 -5.10 -6.49 -4.53
#